data_AF-A0A553QJM9-F1
#
_entry.id   AF-A0A553QJM9-F1
#
_cell.length_a   1.000
_cell.length_b   1.000
_cell.length_c   1.000
_cell.angle_alpha   90.00
_cell.angle_beta   90.00
_cell.angle_gamma   90.00
#
_symmetry.space_group_name_H-M   'P 1'
#
loop_
_entity.id
_entity.type
_entity.pdbx_description
1 polymer ?
#
loop_
_entity_poly.entity_id
_entity_poly.type
_entity_poly.pdbx_seq_one_letter_code
_entity_poly.pdbx_strand_id
1 'polypeptide(L)'
;MEQIERHFQMGFVCFVCPCREFGRWKVNSVALEREENGVALPLDPEFIQTIRQLGRRPSLTAITDNIIRKYGTHFLLSATLGGEEALTIFVDKRRLSRTADLTDSNGTAVTLEALHQLAASYFIDRESTLRKLHHLQIASTAIKVTETRTGPLGCSNYDNLDSVSSVLVQSPENKINLQGLQGILPEYLRSRFVEAALSYIGCHSEGEFVCRDNECWCKCSADYPQCNCPSEDLKAMQDSLKLIQESWTQANQEFKESEEFQNFVRRLPTFYALNTSAVQYFWKMEAGIQQRFQLLETSSQQLLSKAQRIVSKLFKLSKRCRTQPKISVPRER
;
A
#
# COMPACT_ATOMS: atom_id res chain seq x y z
N MET A 1 -11.50 13.32 21.51
CA MET A 1 -11.47 12.05 20.75
C MET A 1 -10.09 11.45 20.90
N GLU A 2 -10.05 10.15 21.17
CA GLU A 2 -8.96 9.39 21.78
C GLU A 2 -7.58 9.52 21.10
N GLN A 3 -6.55 9.71 21.92
CA GLN A 3 -5.15 9.56 21.54
C GLN A 3 -4.81 8.06 21.45
N ILE A 4 -4.45 7.58 20.26
CA ILE A 4 -3.80 6.27 20.11
C ILE A 4 -2.31 6.53 19.93
N GLU A 5 -1.55 6.26 20.98
CA GLU A 5 -0.09 6.35 21.01
C GLU A 5 0.48 5.00 20.57
N ARG A 6 1.26 4.95 19.47
CA ARG A 6 2.08 3.78 19.14
C ARG A 6 3.55 4.20 19.15
N HIS A 7 4.30 3.64 20.10
CA HIS A 7 5.75 3.78 20.19
C HIS A 7 6.42 2.87 19.15
N PHE A 8 7.19 3.44 18.23
CA PHE A 8 8.20 2.70 17.47
C PHE A 8 9.56 2.90 18.14
N GLN A 9 10.25 1.78 18.43
CA GLN A 9 11.66 1.76 18.84
C GLN A 9 12.54 2.29 17.69
N MET A 10 12.69 3.60 17.57
CA MET A 10 13.82 4.35 16.99
C MET A 10 13.46 5.84 16.99
N GLY A 11 13.27 6.45 18.17
CA GLY A 11 13.38 7.90 18.39
C GLY A 11 12.46 8.89 17.63
N PHE A 12 11.64 8.45 16.67
CA PHE A 12 10.71 9.29 15.91
C PHE A 12 9.27 8.93 16.26
N VAL A 13 8.57 9.86 16.91
CA VAL A 13 7.15 9.74 17.22
C VAL A 13 6.36 10.38 16.07
N CYS A 14 5.68 9.56 15.27
CA CYS A 14 4.73 10.03 14.27
C CYS A 14 3.35 10.09 14.94
N PHE A 15 2.86 11.30 15.25
CA PHE A 15 1.47 11.48 15.63
C PHE A 15 0.63 11.57 14.36
N VAL A 16 -0.36 10.70 14.24
CA VAL A 16 -1.43 10.84 13.25
C VAL A 16 -2.17 12.14 13.59
N CYS A 17 -1.86 13.22 12.88
CA CYS A 17 -2.64 14.43 12.92
C CYS A 17 -3.95 14.12 12.20
N PRO A 18 -5.14 14.31 12.81
CA PRO A 18 -6.39 14.14 12.10
C PRO A 18 -6.45 15.15 10.95
N CYS A 19 -6.20 14.69 9.73
CA CYS A 19 -6.45 15.45 8.51
C CYS A 19 -7.95 15.76 8.48
N ARG A 20 -8.29 17.04 8.66
CA ARG A 20 -9.65 17.50 8.44
C ARG A 20 -9.68 18.08 7.03
N GLU A 21 -10.15 17.29 6.08
CA GLU A 21 -10.48 17.76 4.74
C GLU A 21 -11.62 18.78 4.87
N PHE A 22 -11.37 20.01 4.46
CA PHE A 22 -12.40 21.04 4.33
C PHE A 22 -12.58 21.27 2.82
N GLY A 23 -13.83 21.34 2.34
CA GLY A 23 -14.14 21.66 0.94
C GLY A 23 -14.04 20.50 -0.05
N ARG A 24 -15.18 19.90 -0.42
CA ARG A 24 -15.30 18.99 -1.57
C ARG A 24 -16.13 19.65 -2.65
N TRP A 25 -15.55 19.83 -3.83
CA TRP A 25 -16.25 20.40 -4.99
C TRP A 25 -16.47 19.29 -6.02
N LYS A 26 -17.73 18.88 -6.19
CA LYS A 26 -18.14 17.94 -7.25
C LYS A 26 -18.44 18.75 -8.51
N VAL A 27 -17.53 18.76 -9.47
CA VAL A 27 -17.81 19.27 -10.80
C VAL A 27 -18.59 18.20 -11.56
N ASN A 28 -19.45 18.61 -12.49
CA ASN A 28 -20.52 17.82 -13.09
C ASN A 28 -20.10 16.39 -13.50
N SER A 29 -21.06 15.46 -13.33
CA SER A 29 -20.94 14.08 -13.80
C SER A 29 -20.78 14.09 -15.32
N VAL A 30 -19.70 13.50 -15.84
CA VAL A 30 -19.61 13.20 -17.27
C VAL A 30 -20.21 11.82 -17.47
N ALA A 31 -21.19 11.72 -18.35
CA ALA A 31 -21.76 10.48 -18.82
C ALA A 31 -21.73 10.50 -20.35
N LEU A 32 -21.27 9.40 -20.93
CA LEU A 32 -21.19 9.23 -22.36
C LEU A 32 -22.56 8.74 -22.83
N GLU A 33 -23.29 9.59 -23.57
CA GLU A 33 -24.61 9.21 -24.10
C GLU A 33 -24.43 8.14 -25.17
N ARG A 34 -25.20 7.06 -25.03
CA ARG A 34 -25.23 5.94 -25.96
C ARG A 34 -26.61 5.92 -26.59
N GLU A 35 -26.71 6.31 -27.85
CA GLU A 35 -27.95 6.11 -28.61
C GLU A 35 -28.14 4.61 -28.89
N GLU A 36 -29.33 4.08 -28.57
CA GLU A 36 -29.72 2.68 -28.79
C GLU A 36 -29.65 2.27 -30.28
N ASN A 37 -29.59 3.24 -31.20
CA ASN A 37 -29.70 3.04 -32.65
C ASN A 37 -28.39 3.25 -33.42
N GLY A 38 -27.25 2.83 -32.88
CA GLY A 38 -26.09 2.45 -33.70
C GLY A 38 -25.33 3.57 -34.42
N VAL A 39 -25.55 4.85 -34.10
CA VAL A 39 -24.67 5.92 -34.57
C VAL A 39 -23.37 5.87 -33.76
N ALA A 40 -22.28 5.57 -34.48
CA ALA A 40 -20.94 5.43 -33.92
C ALA A 40 -20.54 6.69 -33.17
N LEU A 41 -20.09 6.53 -31.92
CA LEU A 41 -19.35 7.57 -31.23
C LEU A 41 -18.29 8.11 -32.18
N PRO A 42 -18.15 9.45 -32.35
CA PRO A 42 -17.10 10.00 -33.18
C PRO A 42 -15.76 9.65 -32.53
N LEU A 43 -15.17 8.54 -32.99
CA LEU A 43 -13.88 8.08 -32.53
C LEU A 43 -12.82 9.03 -33.08
N ASP A 44 -11.75 9.20 -32.31
CA ASP A 44 -10.56 9.94 -32.73
C ASP A 44 -10.11 9.45 -34.14
N PRO A 45 -9.96 10.35 -35.13
CA PRO A 45 -9.49 9.99 -36.47
C PRO A 45 -8.18 9.21 -36.45
N GLU A 46 -7.27 9.53 -35.52
CA GLU A 46 -6.00 8.84 -35.39
C GLU A 46 -6.21 7.40 -34.89
N PHE A 47 -7.11 7.20 -33.92
CA PHE A 47 -7.48 5.86 -33.43
C PHE A 47 -8.08 4.99 -34.55
N ILE A 48 -8.98 5.56 -35.36
CA ILE A 48 -9.55 4.87 -36.53
C ILE A 48 -8.44 4.50 -37.52
N GLN A 49 -7.51 5.42 -37.79
CA GLN A 49 -6.39 5.19 -38.69
C GLN A 49 -5.48 4.06 -38.18
N THR A 50 -5.15 4.04 -36.88
CA THR A 50 -4.37 2.97 -36.25
C THR A 50 -5.07 1.61 -36.39
N ILE A 51 -6.39 1.53 -36.15
CA ILE A 51 -7.15 0.29 -36.35
C ILE A 51 -7.07 -0.19 -37.81
N ARG A 52 -7.17 0.72 -38.78
CA ARG A 52 -7.06 0.38 -40.20
C ARG A 52 -5.66 -0.14 -40.55
N GLN A 53 -4.61 0.47 -40.00
CA GLN A 53 -3.22 0.07 -40.26
C GLN A 53 -2.84 -1.30 -39.67
N LEU A 54 -3.47 -1.71 -38.57
CA LEU A 54 -3.27 -3.05 -37.99
C LEU A 54 -3.74 -4.20 -38.89
N GLY A 55 -4.62 -3.91 -39.85
CA GLY A 55 -5.17 -4.90 -40.77
C GLY A 55 -6.12 -5.90 -40.10
N ARG A 56 -6.38 -7.03 -40.77
CA ARG A 56 -7.38 -8.02 -40.34
C ARG A 56 -6.88 -9.03 -39.31
N ARG A 57 -5.58 -9.30 -39.26
CA ARG A 57 -4.97 -10.32 -38.40
C ARG A 57 -3.68 -9.80 -37.74
N PRO A 58 -3.76 -8.76 -36.90
CA PRO A 58 -2.58 -8.26 -36.19
C PRO A 58 -2.04 -9.30 -35.19
N SER A 59 -0.73 -9.24 -34.93
CA SER A 59 -0.12 -9.94 -33.80
C SER A 59 -0.56 -9.33 -32.47
N LEU A 60 -0.46 -10.10 -31.38
CA LEU A 60 -0.75 -9.58 -30.04
C LEU A 60 0.15 -8.38 -29.68
N THR A 61 1.43 -8.45 -30.05
CA THR A 61 2.39 -7.35 -29.87
C THR A 61 1.97 -6.08 -30.60
N ALA A 62 1.52 -6.19 -31.85
CA ALA A 62 1.07 -5.04 -32.63
C ALA A 62 -0.16 -4.38 -31.98
N ILE A 63 -1.09 -5.17 -31.45
CA ILE A 63 -2.24 -4.64 -30.69
C ILE A 63 -1.77 -3.93 -29.42
N THR A 64 -0.85 -4.54 -28.68
CA THR A 64 -0.33 -3.97 -27.43
C THR A 64 0.34 -2.62 -27.68
N ASP A 65 1.25 -2.56 -28.65
CA ASP A 65 2.08 -1.38 -28.88
C ASP A 65 1.31 -0.22 -29.53
N ASN A 66 0.36 -0.53 -30.43
CA ASN A 66 -0.36 0.51 -31.18
C ASN A 66 -1.70 0.91 -30.54
N ILE A 67 -2.37 0.00 -29.82
CA ILE A 67 -3.65 0.29 -29.17
C ILE A 67 -3.49 0.41 -27.66
N ILE A 68 -3.06 -0.67 -26.99
CA ILE A 68 -3.17 -0.77 -25.52
C ILE A 68 -2.27 0.23 -24.80
N ARG A 69 -1.01 0.39 -25.23
CA ARG A 69 -0.09 1.36 -24.61
C ARG A 69 -0.54 2.80 -24.80
N LYS A 70 -1.18 3.11 -25.92
CA LYS A 70 -1.56 4.48 -26.29
C LYS A 70 -2.94 4.87 -25.75
N TYR A 71 -3.92 3.97 -25.84
CA TYR A 71 -5.33 4.24 -25.52
C TYR A 71 -5.82 3.49 -24.28
N GLY A 72 -5.01 2.61 -23.69
CA GLY A 72 -5.38 1.79 -22.55
C GLY A 72 -6.24 0.57 -22.94
N THR A 73 -6.74 -0.11 -21.92
CA THR A 73 -7.60 -1.31 -22.08
C THR A 73 -9.09 -1.00 -21.94
N HIS A 74 -9.43 0.16 -21.38
CA HIS A 74 -10.79 0.59 -21.09
C HIS A 74 -10.97 2.04 -21.51
N PHE A 75 -12.21 2.41 -21.80
CA PHE A 75 -12.63 3.80 -21.95
C PHE A 75 -13.65 4.16 -20.88
N LEU A 76 -13.77 5.45 -20.62
CA LEU A 76 -14.66 6.00 -19.60
C LEU A 76 -16.10 6.07 -20.12
N LEU A 77 -17.03 5.42 -19.42
CA LEU A 77 -18.47 5.58 -19.66
C LEU A 77 -19.06 6.71 -18.85
N SER A 78 -18.72 6.76 -17.56
CA SER A 78 -19.14 7.85 -16.69
C SER A 78 -18.16 8.04 -15.56
N ALA A 79 -17.89 9.28 -15.17
CA ALA A 79 -17.18 9.57 -13.94
C ALA A 79 -17.81 10.74 -13.22
N THR A 80 -17.65 10.73 -11.90
CA THR A 80 -17.66 11.97 -11.13
C THR A 80 -16.30 12.63 -11.30
N LEU A 81 -16.26 13.79 -11.95
CA LEU A 81 -15.05 14.57 -12.12
C LEU A 81 -14.92 15.55 -10.94
N GLY A 82 -13.89 15.35 -10.13
CA GLY A 82 -13.61 16.19 -8.97
C GLY A 82 -12.35 17.03 -9.16
N GLY A 83 -12.13 17.93 -8.21
CA GLY A 83 -10.81 18.43 -7.87
C GLY A 83 -10.59 18.30 -6.37
N GLU A 84 -9.34 18.08 -5.98
CA GLU A 84 -8.92 18.05 -4.59
C GLU A 84 -8.15 19.34 -4.29
N GLU A 85 -8.63 20.10 -3.32
CA GLU A 85 -7.91 21.22 -2.73
C GLU A 85 -7.68 20.89 -1.25
N ALA A 86 -6.42 20.72 -0.88
CA ALA A 86 -6.02 20.34 0.46
C ALA A 86 -4.95 21.29 0.99
N LEU A 87 -5.22 21.89 2.14
CA LEU A 87 -4.25 22.64 2.92
C LEU A 87 -3.69 21.74 4.02
N THR A 88 -2.39 21.43 3.94
CA THR A 88 -1.68 20.70 4.99
C THR A 88 -0.75 21.64 5.75
N ILE A 89 -0.92 21.70 7.07
CA ILE A 89 -0.05 22.47 7.96
C ILE A 89 0.66 21.49 8.90
N PHE A 90 1.98 21.39 8.76
CA PHE A 90 2.84 20.67 9.69
C PHE A 90 3.27 21.63 10.80
N VAL A 91 3.16 21.21 12.06
CA VAL A 91 3.48 22.03 13.23
C VAL A 91 4.47 21.31 14.14
N ASP A 92 5.60 21.94 14.44
CA ASP A 92 6.54 21.51 15.49
C ASP A 92 6.13 22.12 16.83
N LYS A 93 5.43 21.32 17.64
CA LYS A 93 4.88 21.73 18.94
C LYS A 93 5.97 22.22 19.92
N ARG A 94 7.20 21.72 19.82
CA ARG A 94 8.31 22.09 20.73
C ARG A 94 8.88 23.46 20.40
N ARG A 95 8.91 23.82 19.11
CA ARG A 95 9.30 25.15 18.66
C ARG A 95 8.20 26.17 18.92
N LEU A 96 6.94 25.76 18.75
CA LEU A 96 5.78 26.60 19.04
C LEU A 96 5.70 27.00 20.53
N SER A 97 5.97 26.06 21.46
CA SER A 97 5.98 26.35 22.89
C SER A 97 7.15 27.24 23.32
N ARG A 98 8.33 27.09 22.70
CA ARG A 98 9.51 27.94 22.99
C ARG A 98 9.31 29.40 22.58
N THR A 99 8.56 29.66 21.51
CA THR A 99 8.28 31.03 21.07
C THR A 99 7.26 31.73 21.97
N ALA A 100 6.38 30.97 22.64
CA ALA A 100 5.42 31.53 23.61
C ALA A 100 6.11 32.06 24.89
N ASP A 101 7.25 31.48 25.28
CA ASP A 101 7.91 31.80 26.55
C ASP A 101 8.95 32.93 26.47
N LEU A 102 9.32 33.43 25.27
CA LEU A 102 10.56 34.22 25.10
C LEU A 102 10.43 35.68 24.63
N THR A 103 9.28 36.25 24.25
CA THR A 103 9.25 37.70 23.96
C THR A 103 7.85 38.33 23.95
N ASP A 104 7.73 39.40 24.74
CA ASP A 104 7.08 40.70 24.49
C ASP A 104 5.73 40.85 23.77
N SER A 105 4.92 41.65 24.45
CA SER A 105 3.53 42.08 24.29
C SER A 105 3.17 42.86 23.02
N ASN A 106 3.69 42.53 21.83
CA ASN A 106 3.18 43.10 20.56
C ASN A 106 3.43 42.28 19.28
N GLY A 107 4.02 41.09 19.35
CA GLY A 107 4.05 40.14 18.23
C GLY A 107 2.88 39.16 18.33
N THR A 108 2.17 38.87 17.25
CA THR A 108 1.10 37.86 17.24
C THR A 108 1.70 36.48 17.55
N ALA A 109 1.70 36.09 18.83
CA ALA A 109 2.12 34.77 19.27
C ALA A 109 1.29 33.72 18.54
N VAL A 110 1.96 32.83 17.82
CA VAL A 110 1.29 31.81 17.02
C VAL A 110 0.81 30.70 17.94
N THR A 111 -0.47 30.72 18.31
CA THR A 111 -1.09 29.63 19.07
C THR A 111 -1.64 28.54 18.14
N LEU A 112 -1.81 27.34 18.69
CA LEU A 112 -2.41 26.23 17.95
C LEU A 112 -3.86 26.54 17.58
N GLU A 113 -4.61 27.25 18.44
CA GLU A 113 -5.97 27.70 18.12
C GLU A 113 -6.00 28.70 16.96
N ALA A 114 -5.06 29.65 16.90
CA ALA A 114 -4.97 30.63 15.82
C ALA A 114 -4.67 29.97 14.47
N LEU A 115 -3.80 28.93 14.46
CA LEU A 115 -3.54 28.13 13.27
C LEU A 115 -4.78 27.35 12.81
N HIS A 116 -5.57 26.80 13.73
CA HIS A 116 -6.84 26.14 13.38
C HIS A 116 -7.87 27.11 12.81
N GLN A 117 -7.98 28.33 13.36
CA GLN A 117 -8.88 29.35 12.83
C GLN A 117 -8.45 29.82 11.43
N LEU A 118 -7.15 29.99 11.20
CA LEU A 118 -6.61 30.30 9.87
C LEU A 118 -6.83 29.15 8.89
N ALA A 119 -6.64 27.90 9.30
CA ALA A 119 -6.93 26.74 8.45
C ALA A 119 -8.42 26.68 8.07
N ALA A 120 -9.32 27.03 9.01
CA ALA A 120 -10.75 27.10 8.73
C ALA A 120 -11.13 28.25 7.78
N SER A 121 -10.38 29.36 7.77
CA SER A 121 -10.64 30.49 6.86
C SER A 121 -10.11 30.29 5.44
N TYR A 122 -9.28 29.27 5.21
CA TYR A 122 -8.63 29.02 3.92
C TYR A 122 -9.62 28.88 2.76
N PHE A 123 -10.75 28.20 2.95
CA PHE A 123 -11.77 28.02 1.91
C PHE A 123 -12.68 29.25 1.71
N ILE A 124 -12.61 30.24 2.60
CA ILE A 124 -13.42 31.46 2.54
C ILE A 124 -12.61 32.60 1.93
N ASP A 125 -11.36 32.78 2.39
CA ASP A 125 -10.45 33.82 1.90
C ASP A 125 -9.05 33.23 1.77
N ARG A 126 -8.86 32.53 0.66
CA ARG A 126 -7.66 31.74 0.38
C ARG A 126 -6.39 32.58 0.34
N GLU A 127 -6.42 33.65 -0.45
CA GLU A 127 -5.22 34.44 -0.74
C GLU A 127 -4.69 35.13 0.53
N SER A 128 -5.59 35.74 1.31
CA SER A 128 -5.22 36.36 2.58
C SER A 128 -4.79 35.32 3.61
N THR A 129 -5.43 34.15 3.65
CA THR A 129 -5.07 33.07 4.57
C THR A 129 -3.69 32.50 4.25
N LEU A 130 -3.38 32.21 2.98
CA LEU A 130 -2.05 31.73 2.57
C LEU A 130 -0.96 32.77 2.82
N ARG A 131 -1.21 34.05 2.53
CA ARG A 131 -0.26 35.12 2.87
C ARG A 131 0.07 35.12 4.35
N LYS A 132 -0.95 35.04 5.22
CA LYS A 132 -0.76 34.95 6.69
C LYS A 132 0.01 33.69 7.09
N LEU A 133 -0.35 32.52 6.55
CA LEU A 133 0.32 31.25 6.84
C LEU A 133 1.79 31.23 6.39
N HIS A 134 2.11 31.80 5.23
CA HIS A 134 3.50 31.95 4.78
C HIS A 134 4.30 32.93 5.64
N HIS A 135 3.70 34.04 6.05
CA HIS A 135 4.34 34.94 7.02
C HIS A 135 4.67 34.22 8.32
N LEU A 136 3.76 33.41 8.85
CA LEU A 136 3.99 32.61 10.06
C LEU A 136 5.06 31.52 9.86
N GLN A 137 5.09 30.87 8.70
CA GLN A 137 6.12 29.89 8.33
C GLN A 137 7.52 30.51 8.32
N ILE A 138 7.66 31.72 7.76
CA ILE A 138 8.93 32.45 7.72
C ILE A 138 9.31 32.94 9.12
N ALA A 139 8.37 33.52 9.87
CA ALA A 139 8.63 34.15 11.16
C ALA A 139 8.94 33.14 12.28
N SER A 140 8.25 32.00 12.31
CA SER A 140 8.34 31.05 13.43
C SER A 140 9.25 29.86 13.11
N THR A 141 9.38 29.45 11.85
CA THR A 141 9.95 28.15 11.43
C THR A 141 9.33 26.91 12.09
N ALA A 142 8.39 27.09 13.02
CA ALA A 142 7.68 26.02 13.73
C ALA A 142 6.55 25.43 12.88
N ILE A 143 6.21 26.04 11.75
CA ILE A 143 5.19 25.54 10.84
C ILE A 143 5.75 25.37 9.44
N LYS A 144 5.25 24.35 8.72
CA LYS A 144 5.48 24.17 7.29
C LYS A 144 4.12 23.98 6.63
N VAL A 145 3.84 24.81 5.64
CA VAL A 145 2.55 24.83 4.94
C VAL A 145 2.74 24.19 3.57
N THR A 146 1.80 23.34 3.17
CA THR A 146 1.78 22.69 1.87
C THR A 146 0.36 22.75 1.33
N GLU A 147 0.19 23.48 0.24
CA GLU A 147 -1.05 23.54 -0.53
C GLU A 147 -0.98 22.48 -1.64
N THR A 148 -2.00 21.63 -1.71
CA THR A 148 -2.14 20.62 -2.76
C THR A 148 -3.39 20.93 -3.53
N ARG A 149 -3.25 21.14 -4.84
CA ARG A 149 -4.35 21.46 -5.76
C ARG A 149 -4.26 20.54 -6.94
N THR A 150 -5.33 19.79 -7.17
CA THR A 150 -5.45 18.88 -8.30
C THR A 150 -6.86 18.94 -8.85
N GLY A 151 -7.04 18.85 -10.17
CA GLY A 151 -8.35 19.02 -10.80
C GLY A 151 -8.62 20.45 -11.32
N PRO A 152 -9.76 20.64 -12.02
CA PRO A 152 -10.11 21.89 -12.70
C PRO A 152 -10.66 22.94 -11.72
N LEU A 153 -9.90 23.25 -10.68
CA LEU A 153 -10.24 24.23 -9.65
C LEU A 153 -9.56 25.55 -9.97
N GLY A 154 -10.13 26.27 -10.93
CA GLY A 154 -9.64 27.58 -11.36
C GLY A 154 -10.72 28.39 -12.06
N CYS A 155 -11.72 28.88 -11.33
CA CYS A 155 -12.51 30.05 -11.77
C CYS A 155 -11.87 31.38 -11.31
N SER A 156 -10.58 31.38 -11.01
CA SER A 156 -9.81 32.60 -10.69
C SER A 156 -8.71 32.80 -11.73
N ASN A 157 -9.02 33.66 -12.69
CA ASN A 157 -8.29 34.13 -13.86
C ASN A 157 -8.21 33.19 -15.08
N TYR A 158 -8.95 33.61 -16.11
CA TYR A 158 -9.13 33.03 -17.45
C TYR A 158 -7.89 33.12 -18.36
N ASP A 159 -6.71 33.45 -17.85
CA ASP A 159 -5.55 33.80 -18.68
C ASP A 159 -4.58 32.64 -18.95
N ASN A 160 -4.80 31.45 -18.39
CA ASN A 160 -4.03 30.25 -18.72
C ASN A 160 -4.89 28.98 -18.60
N LEU A 161 -5.67 28.69 -19.66
CA LEU A 161 -6.46 27.45 -19.77
C LEU A 161 -5.58 26.19 -19.86
N ASP A 162 -4.30 26.33 -20.23
CA ASP A 162 -3.41 25.18 -20.46
C ASP A 162 -2.93 24.49 -19.17
N SER A 163 -3.03 25.13 -18.00
CA SER A 163 -2.57 24.58 -16.71
C SER A 163 -3.67 24.03 -15.80
N VAL A 164 -4.95 24.17 -16.17
CA VAL A 164 -6.13 23.75 -15.36
C VAL A 164 -6.75 22.44 -15.87
N SER A 165 -6.10 21.78 -16.85
CA SER A 165 -6.68 20.67 -17.62
C SER A 165 -6.53 19.27 -16.99
N SER A 166 -5.86 19.13 -15.85
CA SER A 166 -5.70 17.81 -15.20
C SER A 166 -6.86 17.48 -14.27
N VAL A 167 -8.01 17.12 -14.85
CA VAL A 167 -9.06 16.44 -14.10
C VAL A 167 -8.48 15.13 -13.58
N LEU A 168 -8.29 15.01 -12.27
CA LEU A 168 -7.87 13.74 -11.70
C LEU A 168 -9.05 12.78 -11.82
N VAL A 169 -8.99 11.89 -12.80
CA VAL A 169 -9.90 10.75 -12.89
C VAL A 169 -9.55 9.71 -11.80
N GLN A 170 -8.33 9.74 -11.25
CA GLN A 170 -7.79 8.73 -10.33
C GLN A 170 -7.91 9.02 -8.82
N SER A 171 -8.62 10.07 -8.39
CA SER A 171 -8.82 10.29 -6.95
C SER A 171 -9.60 9.11 -6.33
N PRO A 172 -9.24 8.64 -5.12
CA PRO A 172 -9.88 7.48 -4.48
C PRO A 172 -11.38 7.65 -4.23
N GLU A 173 -11.89 8.88 -4.32
CA GLU A 173 -13.31 9.23 -4.17
C GLU A 173 -14.09 9.21 -5.49
N ASN A 174 -13.40 9.09 -6.62
CA ASN A 174 -14.04 9.11 -7.93
C ASN A 174 -14.72 7.77 -8.21
N LYS A 175 -16.04 7.82 -8.41
CA LYS A 175 -16.78 6.70 -8.96
C LYS A 175 -16.61 6.71 -10.48
N ILE A 176 -15.68 5.88 -10.95
CA ILE A 176 -15.38 5.70 -12.37
C ILE A 176 -16.13 4.47 -12.87
N ASN A 177 -16.89 4.62 -13.95
CA ASN A 177 -17.50 3.53 -14.68
C ASN A 177 -16.73 3.34 -15.99
N LEU A 178 -16.10 2.18 -16.13
CA LEU A 178 -15.25 1.83 -17.25
C LEU A 178 -15.91 0.75 -18.10
N GLN A 179 -15.75 0.85 -19.42
CA GLN A 179 -16.05 -0.23 -20.34
C GLN A 179 -14.79 -0.64 -21.08
N GLY A 180 -14.64 -1.94 -21.31
CA GLY A 180 -13.50 -2.46 -22.05
C GLY A 180 -13.50 -1.92 -23.49
N LEU A 181 -12.33 -1.49 -23.95
CA LEU A 181 -12.14 -0.88 -25.28
C LEU A 181 -12.55 -1.83 -26.42
N GLN A 182 -12.54 -3.15 -26.18
CA GLN A 182 -13.07 -4.13 -27.14
C GLN A 182 -14.52 -3.85 -27.55
N GLY A 183 -15.32 -3.15 -26.75
CA GLY A 183 -16.70 -2.81 -27.08
C GLY A 183 -16.84 -1.93 -28.33
N ILE A 184 -15.84 -1.05 -28.56
CA ILE A 184 -15.83 -0.12 -29.71
C ILE A 184 -14.94 -0.63 -30.87
N LEU A 185 -14.18 -1.70 -30.66
CA LEU A 185 -13.36 -2.29 -31.71
C LEU A 185 -14.21 -3.13 -32.69
N PRO A 186 -13.78 -3.22 -33.97
CA PRO A 186 -14.35 -4.15 -34.92
C PRO A 186 -14.39 -5.59 -34.39
N GLU A 187 -15.43 -6.34 -34.71
CA GLU A 187 -15.69 -7.68 -34.17
C GLU A 187 -14.48 -8.63 -34.31
N TYR A 188 -13.83 -8.60 -35.47
CA TYR A 188 -12.66 -9.44 -35.75
C TYR A 188 -11.43 -9.15 -34.86
N LEU A 189 -11.34 -7.97 -34.25
CA LEU A 189 -10.25 -7.60 -33.33
C LEU A 189 -10.58 -7.89 -31.87
N ARG A 190 -11.86 -8.01 -31.48
CA ARG A 190 -12.27 -8.02 -30.07
C ARG A 190 -11.60 -9.13 -29.27
N SER A 191 -11.64 -10.37 -29.77
CA SER A 191 -11.06 -11.52 -29.07
C SER A 191 -9.54 -11.40 -28.92
N ARG A 192 -8.83 -11.00 -29.98
CA ARG A 192 -7.37 -10.81 -29.92
C ARG A 192 -6.96 -9.62 -29.07
N PHE A 193 -7.78 -8.56 -29.03
CA PHE A 193 -7.54 -7.45 -28.12
C PHE A 193 -7.63 -7.87 -26.67
N VAL A 194 -8.64 -8.68 -26.30
CA VAL A 194 -8.76 -9.21 -24.94
C VAL A 194 -7.55 -10.07 -24.57
N GLU A 195 -7.09 -10.94 -25.48
CA GLU A 195 -5.89 -11.75 -25.26
C GLU A 195 -4.63 -10.90 -25.07
N ALA A 196 -4.45 -9.87 -25.91
CA ALA A 196 -3.34 -8.92 -25.78
C ALA A 196 -3.43 -8.10 -24.48
N ALA A 197 -4.63 -7.67 -24.09
CA ALA A 197 -4.87 -6.92 -22.85
C ALA A 197 -4.59 -7.76 -21.60
N LEU A 198 -5.01 -9.03 -21.59
CA LEU A 198 -4.70 -9.96 -20.49
C LEU A 198 -3.21 -10.27 -20.40
N SER A 199 -2.52 -10.38 -21.53
CA SER A 199 -1.05 -10.53 -21.55
C SER A 199 -0.34 -9.28 -21.06
N TYR A 200 -0.82 -8.09 -21.45
CA TYR A 200 -0.29 -6.81 -21.00
C TYR A 200 -0.46 -6.60 -19.49
N ILE A 201 -1.67 -6.81 -18.96
CA ILE A 201 -1.98 -6.59 -17.53
C ILE A 201 -1.48 -7.74 -16.67
N GLY A 202 -1.81 -8.99 -17.02
CA GLY A 202 -1.55 -10.16 -16.19
C GLY A 202 -0.09 -10.60 -16.21
N CYS A 203 0.61 -10.34 -17.31
CA CYS A 203 2.00 -10.78 -17.51
C CYS A 203 2.98 -9.62 -17.67
N HIS A 204 2.55 -8.37 -17.42
CA HIS A 204 3.38 -7.17 -17.56
C HIS A 204 4.07 -7.04 -18.94
N SER A 205 3.49 -7.61 -20.00
CA SER A 205 4.11 -7.73 -21.33
C SER A 205 5.38 -8.60 -21.40
N GLU A 206 5.69 -9.36 -20.36
CA GLU A 206 6.86 -10.26 -20.29
C GLU A 206 6.54 -11.68 -20.80
N GLY A 207 5.28 -11.94 -21.19
CA GLY A 207 4.81 -13.22 -21.67
C GLY A 207 3.38 -13.19 -22.20
N GLU A 208 2.93 -14.35 -22.65
CA GLU A 208 1.56 -14.56 -23.18
C GLU A 208 0.66 -15.12 -22.08
N PHE A 209 -0.52 -14.55 -21.89
CA PHE A 209 -1.49 -15.06 -20.92
C PHE A 209 -2.22 -16.29 -21.48
N VAL A 210 -2.13 -17.43 -20.79
CA VAL A 210 -2.70 -18.71 -21.23
C VAL A 210 -3.55 -19.31 -20.11
N CYS A 211 -4.76 -19.73 -20.43
CA CYS A 211 -5.63 -20.49 -19.52
C CYS A 211 -5.83 -21.91 -20.05
N ARG A 212 -5.60 -22.93 -19.21
CA ARG A 212 -5.97 -24.34 -19.49
C ARG A 212 -6.53 -24.95 -18.21
N ASP A 213 -7.60 -25.74 -18.34
CA ASP A 213 -8.19 -26.50 -17.24
C ASP A 213 -8.50 -25.66 -15.99
N ASN A 214 -9.07 -24.46 -16.18
CA ASN A 214 -9.33 -23.45 -15.14
C ASN A 214 -8.08 -22.91 -14.41
N GLU A 215 -6.88 -23.21 -14.89
CA GLU A 215 -5.64 -22.60 -14.43
C GLU A 215 -5.13 -21.59 -15.47
N CYS A 216 -4.93 -20.34 -15.08
CA CYS A 216 -4.35 -19.31 -15.95
C CYS A 216 -2.93 -18.94 -15.52
N TRP A 217 -2.04 -18.69 -16.47
CA TRP A 217 -0.63 -18.34 -16.23
C TRP A 217 -0.01 -17.58 -17.39
N CYS A 218 1.14 -16.95 -17.13
CA CYS A 218 1.93 -16.33 -18.18
C CYS A 218 2.92 -17.33 -18.76
N LYS A 219 2.84 -17.60 -20.04
CA LYS A 219 3.91 -18.26 -20.77
C LYS A 219 5.00 -17.22 -21.02
N CYS A 220 6.02 -17.25 -20.17
CA CYS A 220 7.11 -16.27 -20.20
C CYS A 220 7.92 -16.28 -21.49
N SER A 221 8.35 -15.10 -21.92
CA SER A 221 9.32 -14.93 -23.01
C SER A 221 10.71 -15.48 -22.60
N ALA A 222 11.57 -15.70 -23.59
CA ALA A 222 12.96 -16.10 -23.38
C ALA A 222 13.75 -15.04 -22.59
N ASP A 223 13.45 -13.76 -22.79
CA ASP A 223 14.12 -12.64 -22.12
C ASP A 223 13.69 -12.51 -20.65
N TYR A 224 12.49 -13.00 -20.32
CA TYR A 224 11.89 -12.87 -18.99
C TYR A 224 11.49 -14.24 -18.42
N PRO A 225 12.44 -15.18 -18.21
CA PRO A 225 12.15 -16.56 -17.86
C PRO A 225 11.43 -16.76 -16.52
N GLN A 226 11.32 -15.70 -15.70
CA GLN A 226 10.73 -15.67 -14.37
C GLN A 226 9.51 -14.75 -14.28
N CYS A 227 8.85 -14.39 -15.39
CA CYS A 227 7.71 -13.46 -15.41
C CYS A 227 6.54 -13.84 -14.47
N ASN A 228 6.37 -15.14 -14.16
CA ASN A 228 5.36 -15.61 -13.21
C ASN A 228 5.80 -15.55 -11.74
N CYS A 229 7.07 -15.22 -11.47
CA CYS A 229 7.67 -15.42 -10.17
C CYS A 229 7.63 -14.14 -9.33
N PRO A 230 6.80 -14.08 -8.27
CA PRO A 230 6.71 -12.90 -7.41
C PRO A 230 7.89 -12.89 -6.44
N SER A 231 9.04 -12.44 -6.93
CA SER A 231 10.33 -12.52 -6.23
C SER A 231 10.30 -11.79 -4.87
N GLU A 232 9.65 -10.63 -4.83
CA GLU A 232 9.52 -9.82 -3.62
C GLU A 232 8.63 -10.49 -2.57
N ASP A 233 7.48 -11.02 -2.98
CA ASP A 233 6.60 -11.76 -2.07
C ASP A 233 7.27 -13.02 -1.53
N LEU A 234 7.99 -13.75 -2.38
CA LEU A 234 8.76 -14.93 -1.96
C LEU A 234 9.82 -14.55 -0.93
N LYS A 235 10.55 -13.45 -1.16
CA LYS A 235 11.54 -12.95 -0.21
C LYS A 235 10.89 -12.54 1.11
N ALA A 236 9.78 -11.80 1.07
CA ALA A 236 9.03 -11.41 2.25
C ALA A 236 8.53 -12.62 3.07
N MET A 237 8.08 -13.69 2.39
CA MET A 237 7.68 -14.94 3.05
C MET A 237 8.89 -15.67 3.67
N GLN A 238 10.03 -15.69 2.99
CA GLN A 238 11.28 -16.26 3.51
C GLN A 238 11.78 -15.49 4.74
N ASP A 239 11.77 -14.16 4.67
CA ASP A 239 12.15 -13.28 5.78
C ASP A 239 11.18 -13.47 6.97
N SER A 240 9.89 -13.65 6.70
CA SER A 240 8.90 -13.98 7.74
C SER A 240 9.18 -15.33 8.43
N LEU A 241 9.63 -16.35 7.69
CA LEU A 241 10.05 -17.62 8.30
C LEU A 241 11.31 -17.45 9.14
N LYS A 242 12.26 -16.63 8.69
CA LYS A 242 13.48 -16.31 9.45
C LYS A 242 13.14 -15.60 10.76
N LEU A 243 12.23 -14.63 10.74
CA LEU A 243 11.74 -13.94 11.94
C LEU A 243 11.04 -14.89 12.92
N ILE A 244 10.29 -15.88 12.42
CA ILE A 244 9.69 -16.92 13.28
C ILE A 244 10.77 -17.79 13.92
N GLN A 245 11.81 -18.15 13.16
CA GLN A 245 12.94 -18.90 13.69
C GLN A 245 13.68 -18.12 14.78
N GLU A 246 13.94 -16.83 14.55
CA GLU A 246 14.56 -15.93 15.54
C GLU A 246 13.68 -15.81 16.80
N SER A 247 12.37 -15.60 16.63
CA SER A 247 11.40 -15.53 17.73
C SER A 247 11.35 -16.83 18.55
N TRP A 248 11.41 -17.98 17.87
CA TRP A 248 11.47 -19.29 18.53
C TRP A 248 12.76 -19.46 19.34
N THR A 249 13.91 -19.06 18.77
CA THR A 249 15.19 -19.12 19.50
C THR A 249 15.21 -18.19 20.71
N GLN A 250 14.64 -17.00 20.57
CA GLN A 250 14.53 -16.04 21.66
C GLN A 250 13.62 -16.56 22.78
N ALA A 251 12.43 -17.07 22.46
CA ALA A 251 11.52 -17.62 23.46
C ALA A 251 12.15 -18.78 24.26
N ASN A 252 12.92 -19.64 23.60
CA ASN A 252 13.68 -20.70 24.27
C ASN A 252 14.82 -20.16 25.14
N GLN A 253 15.48 -19.08 24.72
CA GLN A 253 16.53 -18.45 25.52
C GLN A 253 15.94 -17.77 26.76
N GLU A 254 14.86 -17.02 26.61
CA GLU A 254 14.11 -16.39 27.72
C GLU A 254 13.54 -17.41 28.70
N PHE A 255 13.21 -18.62 28.25
CA PHE A 255 12.85 -19.73 29.13
C PHE A 255 14.06 -20.21 29.95
N LYS A 256 15.21 -20.41 29.31
CA LYS A 256 16.44 -20.85 30.01
C LYS A 256 16.97 -19.79 30.98
N GLU A 257 16.80 -18.52 30.67
CA GLU A 257 17.23 -17.40 31.52
C GLU A 257 16.21 -17.05 32.62
N SER A 258 15.01 -17.64 32.59
CA SER A 258 13.99 -17.41 33.61
C SER A 258 14.44 -17.85 34.99
N GLU A 259 14.02 -17.10 36.02
CA GLU A 259 14.34 -17.44 37.42
C GLU A 259 13.80 -18.81 37.80
N GLU A 260 12.62 -19.20 37.29
CA GLU A 260 12.02 -20.50 37.51
C GLU A 260 12.91 -21.64 37.01
N PHE A 261 13.47 -21.51 35.80
CA PHE A 261 14.38 -22.51 35.24
C PHE A 261 15.72 -22.53 35.97
N GLN A 262 16.30 -21.37 36.26
CA GLN A 262 17.57 -21.27 36.98
C GLN A 262 17.46 -21.82 38.40
N ASN A 263 16.35 -21.56 39.10
CA ASN A 263 16.08 -22.10 40.42
C ASN A 263 15.88 -23.61 40.40
N PHE A 264 15.14 -24.13 39.40
CA PHE A 264 15.03 -25.58 39.19
C PHE A 264 16.41 -26.22 39.03
N VAL A 265 17.26 -25.69 38.13
CA VAL A 265 18.61 -26.22 37.90
C VAL A 265 19.48 -26.16 39.16
N ARG A 266 19.42 -25.08 39.94
CA ARG A 266 20.15 -24.94 41.22
C ARG A 266 19.70 -25.92 42.30
N ARG A 267 18.43 -26.37 42.27
CA ARG A 267 17.86 -27.31 43.25
C ARG A 267 18.15 -28.77 42.91
N LEU A 268 18.65 -29.07 41.70
CA LEU A 268 19.00 -30.43 41.33
C LEU A 268 20.21 -30.94 42.14
N PRO A 269 20.18 -32.20 42.61
CA PRO A 269 21.32 -32.84 43.25
C PRO A 269 22.58 -32.77 42.39
N THR A 270 23.67 -32.22 42.92
CA THR A 270 24.97 -32.11 42.21
C THR A 270 25.96 -33.21 42.60
N PHE A 271 25.65 -34.00 43.64
CA PHE A 271 26.55 -35.00 44.22
C PHE A 271 26.52 -36.35 43.49
N TYR A 272 25.62 -36.55 42.52
CA TYR A 272 25.56 -37.74 41.66
C TYR A 272 24.93 -37.41 40.29
N ALA A 273 25.17 -38.26 39.30
CA ALA A 273 24.54 -38.13 37.98
C ALA A 273 23.06 -38.52 38.05
N LEU A 274 22.19 -37.61 37.60
CA LEU A 274 20.75 -37.85 37.53
C LEU A 274 20.39 -38.51 36.20
N ASN A 275 19.52 -39.53 36.24
CA ASN A 275 18.89 -40.07 35.04
C ASN A 275 17.68 -39.20 34.64
N THR A 276 17.19 -39.38 33.40
CA THR A 276 16.07 -38.60 32.86
C THR A 276 14.81 -38.71 33.72
N SER A 277 14.55 -39.88 34.31
CA SER A 277 13.39 -40.12 35.17
C SER A 277 13.46 -39.33 36.48
N ALA A 278 14.64 -39.21 37.10
CA ALA A 278 14.86 -38.41 38.30
C ALA A 278 14.68 -36.91 38.00
N VAL A 279 15.20 -36.42 36.87
CA VAL A 279 14.99 -35.04 36.44
C VAL A 279 13.50 -34.76 36.21
N GLN A 280 12.78 -35.67 35.55
CA GLN A 280 11.33 -35.56 35.36
C GLN A 280 10.55 -35.55 36.68
N TYR A 281 11.00 -36.30 37.70
CA TYR A 281 10.38 -36.27 39.03
C TYR A 281 10.51 -34.89 39.66
N PHE A 282 11.71 -34.31 39.70
CA PHE A 282 11.92 -32.96 40.24
C PHE A 282 11.15 -31.90 39.44
N TRP A 283 11.12 -32.03 38.11
CA TRP A 283 10.33 -31.16 37.23
C TRP A 283 8.84 -31.21 37.55
N LYS A 284 8.33 -32.39 37.90
CA LYS A 284 6.93 -32.58 38.26
C LYS A 284 6.54 -31.96 39.60
N MET A 285 7.50 -31.83 40.52
CA MET A 285 7.25 -31.28 41.86
C MET A 285 7.20 -29.74 41.88
N GLU A 286 7.79 -29.07 40.89
CA GLU A 286 7.92 -27.61 40.89
C GLU A 286 6.87 -26.96 39.96
N ALA A 287 5.82 -26.38 40.56
CA ALA A 287 4.72 -25.79 39.79
C ALA A 287 5.13 -24.58 38.94
N GLY A 288 6.11 -23.79 39.41
CA GLY A 288 6.59 -22.60 38.71
C GLY A 288 7.22 -22.92 37.35
N ILE A 289 8.09 -23.94 37.29
CA ILE A 289 8.72 -24.35 36.02
C ILE A 289 7.70 -24.96 35.06
N GLN A 290 6.69 -25.69 35.56
CA GLN A 290 5.61 -26.20 34.74
C GLN A 290 4.78 -25.10 34.08
N GLN A 291 4.38 -24.09 34.86
CA GLN A 291 3.62 -22.95 34.31
C GLN A 291 4.44 -22.19 33.27
N ARG A 292 5.72 -21.92 33.55
CA ARG A 292 6.62 -21.25 32.61
C ARG A 292 6.83 -22.07 31.33
N PHE A 293 6.94 -23.39 31.45
CA PHE A 293 7.07 -24.29 30.30
C PHE A 293 5.79 -24.36 29.46
N GLN A 294 4.61 -24.39 30.08
CA GLN A 294 3.34 -24.34 29.36
C GLN A 294 3.18 -23.06 28.53
N LEU A 295 3.66 -21.92 29.03
CA LEU A 295 3.69 -20.67 28.27
C LEU A 295 4.61 -20.77 27.06
N LEU A 296 5.79 -21.39 27.21
CA LEU A 296 6.71 -21.65 26.12
C LEU A 296 6.09 -22.58 25.07
N GLU A 297 5.45 -23.67 25.49
CA GLU A 297 4.77 -24.61 24.58
C GLU A 297 3.66 -23.92 23.79
N THR A 298 2.83 -23.13 24.46
CA THR A 298 1.72 -22.41 23.81
C THR A 298 2.25 -21.42 22.76
N SER A 299 3.27 -20.63 23.11
CA SER A 299 3.94 -19.71 22.19
C SER A 299 4.57 -20.43 20.99
N SER A 300 5.25 -21.54 21.27
CA SER A 300 5.90 -22.39 20.27
C SER A 300 4.87 -22.97 19.29
N GLN A 301 3.76 -23.52 19.77
CA GLN A 301 2.68 -24.03 18.91
C GLN A 301 2.09 -22.95 18.01
N GLN A 302 1.91 -21.73 18.52
CA GLN A 302 1.45 -20.60 17.71
C GLN A 302 2.45 -20.25 16.60
N LEU A 303 3.73 -20.15 16.93
CA LEU A 303 4.81 -19.89 15.97
C LEU A 303 4.89 -20.99 14.89
N LEU A 304 4.77 -22.26 15.28
CA LEU A 304 4.75 -23.39 14.36
C LEU A 304 3.55 -23.33 13.40
N SER A 305 2.36 -23.06 13.92
CA SER A 305 1.15 -22.94 13.10
C SER A 305 1.26 -21.80 12.08
N LYS A 306 1.86 -20.67 12.48
CA LYS A 306 2.14 -19.53 11.60
C LYS A 306 3.16 -19.90 10.53
N ALA A 307 4.23 -20.59 10.90
CA ALA A 307 5.25 -21.07 9.95
C ALA A 307 4.65 -22.01 8.90
N GLN A 308 3.81 -22.97 9.31
CA GLN A 308 3.14 -23.90 8.39
C GLN A 308 2.24 -23.20 7.37
N ARG A 309 1.50 -22.17 7.79
CA ARG A 309 0.69 -21.33 6.89
C ARG A 309 1.55 -20.58 5.88
N ILE A 310 2.65 -19.98 6.34
CA ILE A 310 3.59 -19.26 5.47
C ILE A 310 4.22 -20.23 4.47
N VAL A 311 4.69 -21.40 4.91
CA VAL A 311 5.25 -22.44 4.03
C VAL A 311 4.24 -22.84 2.95
N SER A 312 2.98 -23.07 3.32
CA SER A 312 1.92 -23.42 2.37
C SER A 312 1.68 -22.32 1.33
N LYS A 313 1.69 -21.04 1.76
CA LYS A 313 1.58 -19.89 0.84
C LYS A 313 2.80 -19.78 -0.07
N LEU A 314 3.98 -20.01 0.48
CA LEU A 314 5.25 -19.97 -0.23
C LEU A 314 5.27 -21.02 -1.36
N PHE A 315 4.87 -22.26 -1.08
CA PHE A 315 4.73 -23.30 -2.10
C PHE A 315 3.74 -22.93 -3.21
N LYS A 316 2.60 -22.30 -2.86
CA LYS A 316 1.63 -21.83 -3.86
C LYS A 316 2.22 -20.75 -4.77
N LEU A 317 2.91 -19.76 -4.19
CA LEU A 317 3.56 -18.69 -4.93
C LEU A 317 4.73 -19.19 -5.79
N SER A 318 5.48 -20.18 -5.31
CA SER A 318 6.64 -20.72 -6.01
C SER A 318 6.31 -21.79 -7.06
N LYS A 319 5.04 -22.22 -7.19
CA LYS A 319 4.62 -23.34 -8.07
C LYS A 319 5.12 -23.19 -9.51
N ARG A 320 5.27 -21.95 -9.98
CA ARG A 320 5.64 -21.61 -11.36
C ARG A 320 6.95 -20.81 -11.47
N CYS A 321 7.69 -20.71 -10.37
CA CYS A 321 9.04 -20.18 -10.35
C CYS A 321 10.03 -21.28 -10.74
N ARG A 322 11.12 -20.94 -11.45
CA ARG A 322 12.21 -21.92 -11.65
C ARG A 322 13.07 -22.08 -10.38
N THR A 323 13.03 -21.12 -9.48
CA THR A 323 13.82 -21.07 -8.24
C THR A 323 13.10 -21.81 -7.12
N GLN A 324 13.81 -22.74 -6.47
CA GLN A 324 13.29 -23.43 -5.30
C GLN A 324 13.41 -22.53 -4.06
N PRO A 325 12.33 -22.33 -3.30
CA PRO A 325 12.40 -21.49 -2.12
C PRO A 325 13.14 -22.17 -0.97
N LYS A 326 13.88 -21.38 -0.19
CA LYS A 326 14.53 -21.86 1.04
C LYS A 326 13.53 -21.88 2.18
N ILE A 327 13.28 -23.06 2.74
CA ILE A 327 12.36 -23.26 3.85
C ILE A 327 13.16 -23.76 5.06
N SER A 328 13.24 -22.93 6.09
CA SER A 328 13.76 -23.30 7.40
C SER A 328 12.61 -23.15 8.40
N VAL A 329 12.21 -24.25 9.02
CA VAL A 329 11.17 -24.25 10.06
C VAL A 329 11.79 -24.62 11.40
N PRO A 330 11.31 -24.05 12.52
CA PRO A 330 11.73 -24.47 13.84
C PRO A 330 11.46 -25.97 14.03
N ARG A 331 12.42 -26.67 14.62
CA ARG A 331 12.25 -28.05 15.10
C ARG A 331 12.25 -28.05 16.62
N GLU A 332 11.36 -28.83 17.22
CA GLU A 332 11.47 -29.17 18.64
C GLU A 332 12.85 -29.81 18.92
N ARG A 333 13.45 -29.43 20.04
CA ARG A 333 14.77 -29.91 20.49
C ARG A 333 14.65 -30.56 21.84
#